data_AF-A0A1Q3TMC1-F1
#
_entry.id   AF-A0A1Q3TMC1-F1
#
_cell.length_a   1.000
_cell.length_b   1.000
_cell.length_c   1.000
_cell.angle_alpha   90.00
_cell.angle_beta   90.00
_cell.angle_gamma   90.00
#
_symmetry.space_group_name_H-M   'P 1'
#
loop_
_entity.id
_entity.type
_entity.pdbx_description
1 polymer ?
#
loop_
_entity_poly.entity_id
_entity_poly.type
_entity_poly.pdbx_seq_one_letter_code
_entity_poly.pdbx_strand_id
1 'polypeptide(L)'
;MKNEINEQPDERSVRLSTRMPYQFYILCKLIEVNPTVILIDFMRNIGMDYQSMGELQRTKAMEYFMSCKYGHSHYSEEEMKKIFKEMECLVALFPEENDAKLIDLYVAWKERHQSFWFDRWFFRARRSKKVKT
;
A
#
# COMPACT_ATOMS: atom_id res chain seq x y z
N MET A 1 -0.25 -37.30 -2.52
CA MET A 1 -0.95 -36.48 -1.51
C MET A 1 -0.61 -35.03 -1.77
N LYS A 2 -1.59 -34.22 -2.18
CA LYS A 2 -1.42 -32.77 -2.28
C LYS A 2 -1.50 -32.25 -0.85
N ASN A 3 -0.44 -31.60 -0.37
CA ASN A 3 -0.52 -30.87 0.89
C ASN A 3 -1.45 -29.69 0.65
N GLU A 4 -2.68 -29.78 1.17
CA GLU A 4 -3.57 -28.64 1.30
C GLU A 4 -2.90 -27.67 2.26
N ILE A 5 -2.25 -26.65 1.70
CA ILE A 5 -1.77 -25.50 2.46
C ILE A 5 -3.03 -24.82 2.97
N ASN A 6 -3.32 -25.02 4.25
CA ASN A 6 -4.41 -24.36 4.94
C ASN A 6 -3.98 -22.90 5.14
N GLU A 7 -4.09 -22.09 4.08
CA GLU A 7 -3.86 -20.65 4.13
C GLU A 7 -4.86 -20.06 5.13
N GLN A 8 -4.37 -19.79 6.34
CA GLN A 8 -5.12 -19.01 7.33
C GLN A 8 -5.49 -17.68 6.68
N PRO A 9 -6.76 -17.22 6.77
CA PRO A 9 -7.15 -15.96 6.17
C PRO A 9 -6.32 -14.82 6.77
N ASP A 10 -5.59 -14.09 5.92
CA ASP A 10 -4.88 -12.86 6.29
C ASP A 10 -5.87 -11.92 6.99
N GLU A 11 -5.50 -11.36 8.16
CA GLU A 11 -6.30 -10.38 8.90
C GLU A 11 -6.67 -9.15 8.03
N ARG A 12 -5.94 -8.92 6.94
CA ARG A 12 -6.20 -7.88 5.93
C ARG A 12 -7.12 -8.33 4.79
N SER A 13 -7.77 -9.49 4.88
CA SER A 13 -8.77 -9.94 3.91
C SER A 13 -10.03 -9.08 4.01
N VAL A 14 -10.19 -8.15 3.05
CA VAL A 14 -11.33 -7.24 3.00
C VAL A 14 -12.27 -7.60 1.85
N ARG A 15 -13.57 -7.79 2.16
CA ARG A 15 -14.64 -7.85 1.15
C ARG A 15 -15.19 -6.45 0.91
N LEU A 16 -14.87 -5.87 -0.25
CA LEU A 16 -15.41 -4.58 -0.68
C LEU A 16 -16.66 -4.80 -1.53
N SER A 17 -17.83 -4.36 -1.04
CA SER A 17 -19.05 -4.24 -1.84
C SER A 17 -19.22 -2.78 -2.22
N THR A 18 -19.07 -2.46 -3.51
CA THR A 18 -19.24 -1.10 -4.02
C THR A 18 -20.05 -1.10 -5.30
N ARG A 19 -20.90 -0.08 -5.47
CA ARG A 19 -21.59 0.16 -6.73
C ARG A 19 -20.62 0.82 -7.69
N MET A 20 -20.16 0.06 -8.67
CA MET A 20 -19.24 0.54 -9.70
C MET A 20 -19.84 1.70 -10.50
N PRO A 21 -19.07 2.79 -10.73
CA PRO A 21 -19.45 3.81 -11.70
C PRO A 21 -19.63 3.19 -13.09
N TYR A 22 -20.73 3.53 -13.76
CA TYR A 22 -21.09 2.88 -15.02
C TYR A 22 -20.05 3.08 -16.12
N GLN A 23 -19.43 4.27 -16.19
CA GLN A 23 -18.35 4.56 -17.13
C GLN A 23 -17.12 3.68 -16.90
N PHE A 24 -16.76 3.44 -15.63
CA PHE A 24 -15.65 2.55 -15.29
C PHE A 24 -15.97 1.09 -15.65
N TYR A 25 -17.21 0.66 -15.41
CA TYR A 25 -17.68 -0.67 -15.80
C TYR A 25 -17.62 -0.90 -17.32
N ILE A 26 -18.10 0.06 -18.12
CA ILE A 26 -18.01 -0.02 -19.58
C ILE A 26 -16.54 -0.08 -20.01
N LEU A 27 -15.68 0.77 -19.44
CA LEU A 27 -14.26 0.77 -19.76
C LEU A 27 -13.63 -0.60 -19.51
N CYS A 28 -13.88 -1.20 -18.34
CA CYS A 28 -13.38 -2.53 -17.99
C CYS A 28 -13.84 -3.60 -18.99
N LYS A 29 -15.11 -3.53 -19.43
CA LYS A 29 -15.64 -4.43 -20.48
C LYS A 29 -14.93 -4.25 -21.82
N LEU A 30 -14.66 -3.02 -22.23
CA LEU A 30 -14.04 -2.72 -23.52
C LEU A 30 -12.58 -3.20 -23.59
N ILE A 31 -11.84 -3.09 -22.49
CA ILE A 31 -10.44 -3.51 -22.42
C ILE A 31 -10.25 -4.96 -21.93
N GLU A 32 -11.35 -5.66 -21.63
CA GLU A 32 -11.38 -7.04 -21.12
C GLU A 32 -10.57 -7.26 -19.82
N VAL A 33 -10.52 -6.24 -18.95
CA VAL A 33 -9.81 -6.33 -17.66
C VAL A 33 -10.80 -6.39 -16.50
N ASN A 34 -10.57 -7.32 -15.58
CA ASN A 34 -11.37 -7.43 -14.36
C ASN A 34 -11.12 -6.18 -13.47
N PRO A 35 -12.17 -5.45 -13.05
CA PRO A 35 -12.04 -4.24 -12.24
C PRO A 35 -11.30 -4.48 -10.92
N THR A 36 -11.41 -5.67 -10.33
CA THR A 36 -10.69 -6.03 -9.10
C THR A 36 -9.18 -6.00 -9.32
N VAL A 37 -8.69 -6.40 -10.50
CA VAL A 37 -7.27 -6.36 -10.84
C VAL A 37 -6.77 -4.91 -10.85
N ILE A 38 -7.50 -4.01 -11.53
CA ILE A 38 -7.16 -2.58 -11.60
C ILE A 38 -7.08 -1.96 -10.18
N LEU A 39 -8.06 -2.28 -9.33
CA LEU A 39 -8.09 -1.78 -7.95
C LEU A 39 -6.92 -2.33 -7.12
N ILE A 40 -6.63 -3.63 -7.22
CA ILE A 40 -5.50 -4.26 -6.52
C ILE A 40 -4.17 -3.66 -6.98
N ASP A 41 -3.97 -3.50 -8.29
CA ASP A 41 -2.74 -2.93 -8.82
C ASP A 41 -2.55 -1.48 -8.37
N PHE A 42 -3.62 -0.69 -8.37
CA PHE A 42 -3.58 0.67 -7.82
C PHE A 42 -3.23 0.68 -6.32
N MET A 43 -3.84 -0.21 -5.52
CA MET A 43 -3.52 -0.34 -4.10
C MET A 43 -2.06 -0.77 -3.87
N ARG A 44 -1.55 -1.72 -4.65
CA ARG A 44 -0.15 -2.15 -4.61
C ARG A 44 0.81 -1.03 -4.97
N ASN A 45 0.48 -0.23 -6.00
CA ASN A 45 1.30 0.90 -6.42
C ASN A 45 1.35 2.00 -5.35
N ILE A 46 0.23 2.34 -4.72
CA ILE A 46 0.21 3.34 -3.62
C ILE A 46 0.88 2.80 -2.36
N GLY A 47 0.61 1.54 -2.02
CA GLY A 47 1.14 0.90 -0.82
C GLY A 47 2.64 0.65 -0.88
N MET A 48 3.30 0.98 -2.00
CA MET A 48 4.69 0.64 -2.28
C MET A 48 4.93 -0.84 -2.01
N ASP A 49 4.09 -1.70 -2.58
CA ASP A 49 4.25 -3.15 -2.43
C ASP A 49 5.34 -3.69 -3.38
N TYR A 50 5.99 -4.78 -3.00
CA TYR A 50 6.99 -5.43 -3.85
C TYR A 50 6.39 -5.98 -5.15
N GLN A 51 5.08 -6.31 -5.15
CA GLN A 51 4.31 -6.71 -6.33
C GLN A 51 3.72 -5.52 -7.10
N SER A 52 4.16 -4.29 -6.82
CA SER A 52 3.79 -3.11 -7.61
C SER A 52 4.28 -3.23 -9.06
N MET A 53 3.67 -2.47 -9.96
CA MET A 53 3.96 -2.53 -11.40
C MET A 53 5.27 -1.83 -11.82
N GLY A 54 6.12 -1.47 -10.86
CA GLY A 54 7.38 -0.75 -11.09
C GLY A 54 7.35 0.73 -10.71
N GLU A 55 8.52 1.37 -10.77
CA GLU A 55 8.75 2.74 -10.28
C GLU A 55 7.86 3.78 -10.95
N LEU A 56 7.75 3.74 -12.28
CA LEU A 56 6.92 4.71 -13.03
C LEU A 56 5.46 4.69 -12.58
N GLN A 57 4.89 3.49 -12.41
CA GLN A 57 3.50 3.30 -12.02
C GLN A 57 3.28 3.70 -10.56
N ARG A 58 4.22 3.41 -9.66
CA ARG A 58 4.20 3.89 -8.27
C ARG A 58 4.18 5.41 -8.21
N THR A 59 5.08 6.07 -8.95
CA THR A 59 5.17 7.54 -8.98
C THR A 59 3.86 8.16 -9.47
N LYS A 60 3.28 7.67 -10.57
CA LYS A 60 1.99 8.18 -11.07
C LYS A 60 0.84 7.95 -10.09
N ALA A 61 0.79 6.78 -9.44
CA ALA A 61 -0.24 6.48 -8.47
C ALA A 61 -0.13 7.38 -7.23
N MET A 62 1.10 7.63 -6.77
CA MET A 62 1.39 8.56 -5.68
C MET A 62 0.99 10.00 -6.04
N GLU A 63 1.36 10.49 -7.22
CA GLU A 63 0.98 11.83 -7.71
C GLU A 63 -0.54 12.00 -7.76
N TYR A 64 -1.26 11.01 -8.30
CA TYR A 64 -2.73 11.01 -8.30
C TYR A 64 -3.29 11.05 -6.88
N PHE A 65 -2.79 10.18 -5.98
CA PHE A 65 -3.23 10.12 -4.58
C PHE A 65 -3.03 11.47 -3.86
N MET A 66 -1.87 12.10 -4.07
CA MET A 66 -1.54 13.41 -3.53
C MET A 66 -2.42 14.52 -4.10
N SER A 67 -2.69 14.50 -5.41
CA SER A 67 -3.57 15.49 -6.06
C SER A 67 -5.02 15.45 -5.54
N CYS A 68 -5.48 14.25 -5.12
CA CYS A 68 -6.78 14.05 -4.49
C CYS A 68 -6.84 14.56 -3.05
N LYS A 69 -5.70 15.00 -2.48
CA LYS A 69 -5.56 15.52 -1.11
C LYS A 69 -5.96 14.52 -0.02
N TYR A 70 -5.86 13.22 -0.30
CA TYR A 70 -6.09 12.19 0.70
C TYR A 70 -5.08 12.34 1.84
N GLY A 71 -5.55 12.35 3.09
CA GLY A 71 -4.70 12.49 4.27
C GLY A 71 -4.22 13.92 4.60
N HIS A 72 -4.52 14.92 3.75
CA HIS A 72 -4.08 16.32 3.99
C HIS A 72 -4.71 16.96 5.24
N SER A 73 -5.77 16.38 5.80
CA SER A 73 -6.32 16.77 7.11
C SER A 73 -5.44 16.35 8.31
N HIS A 74 -4.41 15.54 8.07
CA HIS A 74 -3.51 14.99 9.07
C HIS A 74 -2.04 15.33 8.85
N TYR A 75 -1.63 15.51 7.59
CA TYR A 75 -0.23 15.70 7.20
C TYR A 75 -0.10 16.82 6.17
N SER A 76 1.02 17.56 6.21
CA SER A 76 1.37 18.46 5.10
C SER A 76 1.77 17.66 3.84
N GLU A 77 1.87 18.34 2.71
CA GLU A 77 2.30 17.69 1.47
C GLU A 77 3.72 17.12 1.58
N GLU A 78 4.62 17.85 2.26
CA GLU A 78 6.00 17.43 2.52
C GLU A 78 6.05 16.22 3.45
N GLU A 79 5.18 16.17 4.46
CA GLU A 79 5.07 15.01 5.36
C GLU A 79 4.56 13.78 4.62
N MET A 80 3.56 13.94 3.75
CA MET A 80 3.06 12.85 2.91
C MET A 80 4.14 12.33 1.96
N LYS A 81 4.91 13.22 1.30
CA LYS A 81 6.05 12.82 0.47
C LYS A 81 7.08 12.03 1.28
N LYS A 82 7.34 12.42 2.52
CA LYS A 82 8.24 11.68 3.42
C LYS A 82 7.69 10.30 3.80
N ILE A 83 6.39 10.20 4.10
CA ILE A 83 5.70 8.93 4.37
C ILE A 83 5.90 7.97 3.19
N PHE A 84 5.62 8.42 1.96
CA PHE A 84 5.80 7.60 0.77
C PHE A 84 7.25 7.20 0.53
N LYS A 85 8.20 8.12 0.74
CA LYS A 85 9.63 7.81 0.57
C LYS A 85 10.10 6.74 1.54
N GLU A 86 9.65 6.79 2.79
CA GLU A 86 9.97 5.77 3.79
C GLU A 86 9.35 4.41 3.44
N MET A 87 8.13 4.38 2.88
CA MET A 87 7.51 3.15 2.39
C MET A 87 8.28 2.55 1.21
N GLU A 88 8.74 3.38 0.27
CA GLU A 88 9.55 2.95 -0.87
C GLU A 88 10.88 2.31 -0.42
N CYS A 89 11.53 2.85 0.61
CA CYS A 89 12.73 2.25 1.20
C CYS A 89 12.51 0.81 1.68
N LEU A 90 11.30 0.44 2.13
CA LEU A 90 11.01 -0.93 2.56
C LEU A 90 11.05 -1.92 1.41
N VAL A 91 10.65 -1.51 0.21
CA VAL A 91 10.76 -2.34 -1.00
C VAL A 91 12.21 -2.50 -1.41
N ALA A 92 12.98 -1.42 -1.35
CA ALA A 92 14.40 -1.45 -1.71
C ALA A 92 15.24 -2.37 -0.80
N LEU A 93 14.75 -2.70 0.40
CA LEU A 93 15.38 -3.63 1.33
C LEU A 93 14.95 -5.09 1.12
N PHE A 94 14.08 -5.37 0.14
CA PHE A 94 13.66 -6.74 -0.15
C PHE A 94 14.86 -7.56 -0.65
N PRO A 95 15.09 -8.78 -0.15
CA PRO A 95 16.20 -9.62 -0.59
C PRO A 95 16.05 -9.98 -2.09
N GLU A 96 17.04 -9.61 -2.91
CA GLU A 96 17.06 -9.99 -4.33
C GLU A 96 17.42 -11.48 -4.53
N GLU A 97 18.21 -12.04 -3.60
CA GLU A 97 18.54 -13.46 -3.59
C GLU A 97 17.37 -14.28 -3.04
N ASN A 98 17.07 -15.40 -3.71
CA ASN A 98 16.00 -16.31 -3.31
C ASN A 98 16.41 -17.21 -2.12
N ASP A 99 17.02 -16.61 -1.09
CA ASP A 99 17.31 -17.27 0.18
C ASP A 99 16.08 -17.16 1.09
N ALA A 100 15.38 -18.28 1.25
CA ALA A 100 14.19 -18.39 2.08
C ALA A 100 14.39 -17.88 3.51
N LYS A 101 15.57 -18.11 4.12
CA LYS A 101 15.84 -17.63 5.49
C LYS A 101 15.97 -16.11 5.55
N LEU A 102 16.57 -15.52 4.52
CA LEU A 102 16.73 -14.08 4.42
C LEU A 102 15.38 -13.40 4.15
N ILE A 103 14.54 -14.02 3.33
CA ILE A 103 13.15 -13.60 3.10
C ILE A 103 12.36 -13.66 4.40
N ASP A 104 12.41 -14.77 5.15
CA ASP A 104 11.71 -14.92 6.43
C ASP A 104 12.17 -13.87 7.45
N LEU A 105 13.49 -13.61 7.53
CA LEU A 105 14.06 -12.59 8.40
C LEU A 105 13.59 -11.18 8.00
N TYR A 106 13.57 -10.88 6.69
CA TYR A 106 13.05 -9.63 6.16
C TYR A 106 11.57 -9.46 6.50
N VAL A 107 10.74 -10.49 6.33
CA VAL A 107 9.31 -10.45 6.65
C VAL A 107 9.11 -10.14 8.15
N ALA A 108 9.77 -10.89 9.03
CA ALA A 108 9.67 -10.68 10.48
C ALA A 108 10.23 -9.32 10.95
N TRP A 109 11.24 -8.79 10.26
CA TRP A 109 11.74 -7.44 10.50
C TRP A 109 10.74 -6.38 9.99
N LYS A 110 10.21 -6.55 8.78
CA LYS A 110 9.27 -5.64 8.12
C LYS A 110 8.01 -5.48 8.94
N GLU A 111 7.44 -6.56 9.47
CA GLU A 111 6.23 -6.51 10.32
C GLU A 111 6.46 -5.64 11.58
N ARG A 112 7.56 -5.87 12.28
CA ARG A 112 7.94 -5.07 13.47
C ARG A 112 8.22 -3.62 13.11
N HIS A 113 8.93 -3.39 12.01
CA HIS A 113 9.23 -2.05 11.53
C HIS A 113 7.97 -1.29 11.13
N GLN A 114 7.05 -1.93 10.40
CA GLN A 114 5.80 -1.32 9.94
C GLN A 114 4.90 -0.93 11.11
N SER A 115 4.83 -1.75 12.16
CA SER A 115 4.09 -1.42 13.38
C SER A 115 4.65 -0.16 14.07
N PHE A 116 5.96 -0.12 14.32
CA PHE A 116 6.63 1.06 14.88
C PHE A 116 6.47 2.31 13.99
N TRP A 117 6.64 2.11 12.67
CA TRP A 117 6.51 3.16 11.66
C TRP A 117 5.10 3.77 11.67
N PHE A 118 4.07 2.93 11.74
CA PHE A 118 2.68 3.36 11.82
C PHE A 118 2.44 4.21 13.07
N ASP A 119 2.80 3.70 14.25
CA ASP A 119 2.63 4.40 15.52
C ASP A 119 3.27 5.79 15.49
N ARG A 120 4.51 5.86 14.98
CA ARG A 120 5.24 7.12 14.86
C ARG A 120 4.46 8.18 14.09
N TRP A 121 3.95 7.85 12.90
CA TRP A 121 3.20 8.79 12.08
C TRP A 121 1.80 9.08 12.64
N PHE A 122 1.10 8.03 13.08
CA PHE A 122 -0.23 8.10 13.65
C PHE A 122 -0.30 9.02 14.88
N PHE A 123 0.63 8.87 15.82
CA PHE A 123 0.69 9.71 17.03
C PHE A 123 1.20 11.11 16.72
N ARG A 124 2.13 11.28 15.78
CA ARG A 124 2.63 12.59 15.36
C ARG A 124 1.52 13.50 14.85
N ALA A 125 0.67 13.00 13.96
CA ALA A 125 -0.48 13.75 13.40
C ALA A 125 -1.51 14.18 14.46
N ARG A 126 -1.55 13.50 15.61
CA ARG A 126 -2.52 13.77 16.69
C ARG A 126 -1.94 14.62 17.79
N ARG A 127 -0.63 14.57 18.03
CA ARG A 127 0.07 15.51 18.93
C ARG A 127 0.05 16.92 18.37
N SER A 128 0.28 17.09 17.06
CA SER A 128 0.24 18.41 16.41
C SER A 128 -1.13 19.10 16.48
N LYS A 129 -2.22 18.33 16.53
CA LYS A 129 -3.59 18.85 16.68
C LYS A 129 -3.88 19.37 18.10
N LYS A 130 -3.27 18.81 19.15
CA LYS A 130 -3.49 19.24 20.53
C LYS A 130 -2.85 20.59 20.87
N VAL A 131 -1.82 21.01 20.13
CA VAL A 131 -1.10 22.29 20.38
C VAL A 131 -1.86 23.50 19.83
N LYS A 132 -2.92 23.30 19.03
CA LYS A 132 -3.71 24.37 18.40
C LYS A 132 -5.06 24.65 19.11
N THR A 133 -5.20 24.27 20.38
CA THR A 133 -6.38 24.55 21.22
C THR A 133 -5.91 25.30 22.46
#